data_AF-A0A963QWA8-F1
#
_entry.id   AF-A0A963QWA8-F1
#
_cell.length_a   1.000
_cell.length_b   1.000
_cell.length_c   1.000
_cell.angle_alpha   90.00
_cell.angle_beta   90.00
_cell.angle_gamma   90.00
#
_symmetry.space_group_name_H-M   'P 1'
#
loop_
_entity.id
_entity.type
_entity.pdbx_description
1 polymer ?
#
loop_
_entity_poly.entity_id
_entity_poly.type
_entity_poly.pdbx_seq_one_letter_code
_entity_poly.pdbx_strand_id
1 'polypeptide(L)'
;MSARDALWDLALPASLAAGAATAASLAFDGPGWCTQGAALATVAFSATALVHERALRRRLRARNDALDLELVAARDAAREAERAKSLFLASMSHEIRTPMTSVLGLTDFLAEEPLGGRAARYVRTLRQSSEQLLAIINDILDFMQIDSNGLALARTPFDLHALIDEVGTVMRPQAELKGLEFHIDAADGRSARPLVGDARRLKQVLFNLIGNAIKFTAEGVVTLRYRQAADADGRAAVTIEVEDTGIGIENHLAEELFAAFRQDETHQRLAPGGTGLGLTISRRLIDAMGGDLRCASVPGEGSLFQVTLGLETADHLTATADRDEATQERPLRILVAEDSYLNQELLTELLVRRGHRVVMTGDGEAALERAEDEEFDLMIFDIGMPVMDGETAMRTLRQRPGLNHETPAIVLTANVMENDKRRYLSAGFDGFATKPIDRITFFESIEKLTRRRLTDAPADPSPEPVAPPSQAVVEPLASPNDDVLDLAIIEQIVATTGEAWVRPRMQRALAAAEAFLTDAVTLTDEEELKRAAHKLVGSARNFGLAALADEAARIEHRGQFPAADAARMRQLVQNSRAALTARDLLPADADHQQRRSAEAASS
;
A
#
# COMPACT_ATOMS: atom_id res chain seq x y z
N MET A 1 3.54 -48.44 -21.23
CA MET A 1 3.12 -49.83 -21.46
C MET A 1 2.20 -49.85 -22.67
N SER A 2 2.57 -50.58 -23.72
CA SER A 2 1.93 -50.47 -25.03
C SER A 2 0.56 -51.16 -25.04
N ALA A 3 -0.37 -50.66 -25.88
CA ALA A 3 -1.73 -51.19 -26.07
C ALA A 3 -1.80 -52.69 -26.47
N ARG A 4 -0.66 -53.32 -26.74
CA ARG A 4 -0.56 -54.76 -27.02
C ARG A 4 -0.68 -55.63 -25.77
N ASP A 5 -0.33 -55.12 -24.58
CA ASP A 5 -0.38 -55.92 -23.35
C ASP A 5 -1.79 -55.96 -22.73
N ALA A 6 -2.67 -55.02 -23.09
CA ALA A 6 -4.05 -54.95 -22.57
C ALA A 6 -5.03 -55.94 -23.25
N LEU A 7 -4.64 -56.57 -24.37
CA LEU A 7 -5.52 -57.45 -25.14
C LEU A 7 -5.48 -58.92 -24.71
N TRP A 8 -4.53 -59.32 -23.85
CA TRP A 8 -4.41 -60.71 -23.39
C TRP A 8 -5.28 -61.06 -22.15
N ASP A 9 -5.81 -60.05 -21.45
CA ASP A 9 -6.70 -60.27 -20.30
C ASP A 9 -8.20 -60.42 -20.69
N LEU A 10 -8.50 -60.41 -21.98
CA LEU A 10 -9.81 -60.74 -22.56
C LEU A 10 -10.02 -62.24 -22.77
N ALA A 11 -9.34 -63.08 -21.97
CA ALA A 11 -9.66 -64.49 -21.88
C ALA A 11 -11.10 -64.62 -21.36
N LEU A 12 -12.03 -65.06 -22.22
CA LEU A 12 -13.34 -65.55 -21.82
C LEU A 12 -13.14 -66.46 -20.60
N PRO A 13 -13.78 -66.18 -19.44
CA PRO A 13 -13.60 -67.05 -18.28
C PRO A 13 -13.96 -68.47 -18.68
N ALA A 14 -13.14 -69.44 -18.30
CA ALA A 14 -13.27 -70.85 -18.70
C ALA A 14 -14.70 -71.43 -18.47
N SER A 15 -15.50 -70.81 -17.61
CA SER A 15 -16.91 -71.09 -17.38
C SER A 15 -17.83 -70.80 -18.58
N LEU A 16 -17.55 -69.81 -19.42
CA LEU A 16 -18.29 -69.50 -20.65
C LEU A 16 -18.01 -70.53 -21.75
N ALA A 17 -16.74 -70.95 -21.89
CA ALA A 17 -16.36 -72.03 -22.80
C ALA A 17 -16.93 -73.39 -22.35
N ALA A 18 -16.92 -73.65 -21.04
CA ALA A 18 -17.52 -74.86 -20.47
C ALA A 18 -19.05 -74.89 -20.62
N GLY A 19 -19.74 -73.76 -20.43
CA GLY A 19 -21.20 -73.67 -20.59
C GLY A 19 -21.66 -73.94 -22.03
N ALA A 20 -20.94 -73.42 -23.02
CA ALA A 20 -21.20 -73.69 -24.44
C ALA A 20 -20.91 -75.15 -24.82
N ALA A 21 -19.83 -75.74 -24.29
CA ALA A 21 -19.49 -77.14 -24.51
C ALA A 21 -20.52 -78.11 -23.90
N THR A 22 -21.04 -77.79 -22.70
CA THR A 22 -22.04 -78.65 -22.02
C THR A 22 -23.40 -78.59 -22.71
N ALA A 23 -23.80 -77.43 -23.24
CA ALA A 23 -25.01 -77.28 -24.05
C ALA A 23 -24.93 -78.01 -25.39
N ALA A 24 -23.74 -78.07 -26.00
CA ALA A 24 -23.49 -78.82 -27.22
C ALA A 24 -23.52 -80.35 -26.98
N SER A 25 -23.10 -80.83 -25.81
CA SER A 25 -23.12 -82.26 -25.46
C SER A 25 -24.50 -82.81 -25.09
N LEU A 26 -25.47 -81.97 -24.70
CA LEU A 26 -26.84 -82.38 -24.36
C LEU A 26 -27.80 -82.45 -25.57
N ALA A 27 -27.32 -82.14 -26.78
CA ALA A 27 -28.15 -82.01 -27.98
C ALA A 27 -28.31 -83.32 -28.80
N PHE A 28 -27.81 -84.46 -28.33
CA PHE A 28 -27.94 -85.73 -29.06
C PHE A 28 -28.94 -86.68 -28.38
N ASP A 29 -30.07 -86.86 -29.09
CA ASP A 29 -31.08 -87.94 -29.05
C ASP A 29 -32.51 -87.53 -28.64
N GLY A 30 -33.32 -87.11 -29.63
CA GLY A 30 -34.79 -87.05 -29.59
C GLY A 30 -35.44 -85.75 -30.10
N PRO A 31 -36.43 -85.79 -31.02
CA PRO A 31 -36.95 -84.60 -31.73
C PRO A 31 -37.71 -83.57 -30.86
N GLY A 32 -37.99 -83.87 -29.57
CA GLY A 32 -38.66 -82.95 -28.63
C GLY A 32 -37.73 -82.28 -27.61
N TRP A 33 -36.49 -82.76 -27.44
CA TRP A 33 -35.58 -82.34 -26.36
C TRP A 33 -34.58 -81.27 -26.82
N CYS A 34 -34.26 -81.22 -28.12
CA CYS A 34 -33.34 -80.22 -28.69
C CYS A 34 -33.82 -78.77 -28.53
N THR A 35 -35.14 -78.51 -28.58
CA THR A 35 -35.68 -77.14 -28.49
C THR A 35 -35.69 -76.62 -27.05
N GLN A 36 -36.01 -77.46 -26.07
CA GLN A 36 -35.97 -77.08 -24.64
C GLN A 36 -34.52 -76.94 -24.12
N GLY A 37 -33.61 -77.83 -24.53
CA GLY A 37 -32.18 -77.72 -24.19
C GLY A 37 -31.52 -76.46 -24.77
N ALA A 38 -31.80 -76.14 -26.03
CA ALA A 38 -31.31 -74.92 -26.66
C ALA A 38 -31.87 -73.64 -26.00
N ALA A 39 -33.15 -73.65 -25.60
CA ALA A 39 -33.77 -72.53 -24.89
C ALA A 39 -33.12 -72.29 -23.52
N LEU A 40 -32.90 -73.35 -22.73
CA LEU A 40 -32.21 -73.27 -21.44
C LEU A 40 -30.76 -72.79 -21.58
N ALA A 41 -30.03 -73.26 -22.58
CA ALA A 41 -28.66 -72.81 -22.86
C ALA A 41 -28.61 -71.31 -23.23
N THR A 42 -29.58 -70.85 -24.04
CA THR A 42 -29.69 -69.44 -24.45
C THR A 42 -30.02 -68.54 -23.25
N VAL A 43 -30.91 -68.98 -22.37
CA VAL A 43 -31.25 -68.26 -21.13
C VAL A 43 -30.05 -68.23 -20.18
N ALA A 44 -29.33 -69.34 -20.01
CA ALA A 44 -28.13 -69.41 -19.17
C ALA A 44 -27.00 -68.51 -19.70
N PHE A 45 -26.78 -68.49 -21.02
CA PHE A 45 -25.83 -67.60 -21.69
C PHE A 45 -26.22 -66.13 -21.54
N SER A 46 -27.50 -65.80 -21.72
CA SER A 46 -28.02 -64.43 -21.56
C SER A 46 -27.90 -63.95 -20.10
N ALA A 47 -28.16 -64.83 -19.13
CA ALA A 47 -28.02 -64.53 -17.72
C ALA A 47 -26.54 -64.30 -17.32
N THR A 48 -25.62 -65.11 -17.83
CA THR A 48 -24.17 -64.91 -17.61
C THR A 48 -23.65 -63.65 -18.29
N ALA A 49 -24.09 -63.36 -19.52
CA ALA A 49 -23.78 -62.10 -20.21
C ALA A 49 -24.29 -60.88 -19.43
N LEU A 50 -25.52 -60.91 -18.90
CA LEU A 50 -26.09 -59.83 -18.09
C LEU A 50 -25.33 -59.64 -16.76
N VAL A 51 -24.93 -60.73 -16.10
CA VAL A 51 -24.11 -60.66 -14.87
C VAL A 51 -22.73 -60.07 -15.19
N HIS A 52 -22.11 -60.48 -16.29
CA HIS A 52 -20.83 -59.96 -16.74
C HIS A 52 -20.92 -58.47 -17.10
N GLU A 53 -21.94 -58.06 -17.85
CA GLU A 53 -22.20 -56.66 -18.19
C GLU A 53 -22.42 -55.79 -16.94
N ARG A 54 -23.22 -56.28 -15.98
CA ARG A 54 -23.40 -55.58 -14.69
C ARG A 54 -22.10 -55.47 -13.91
N ALA A 55 -21.27 -56.51 -13.91
CA ALA A 55 -19.96 -56.47 -13.26
C ALA A 55 -19.01 -55.48 -13.96
N LEU A 56 -19.01 -55.43 -15.29
CA LEU A 56 -18.21 -54.50 -16.09
C LEU A 56 -18.65 -53.05 -15.85
N ARG A 57 -19.96 -52.79 -15.87
CA ARG A 57 -20.54 -51.47 -15.56
C ARG A 57 -20.21 -51.02 -14.14
N ARG A 58 -20.19 -51.93 -13.16
CA ARG A 58 -19.76 -51.63 -11.78
C ARG A 58 -18.28 -51.27 -11.71
N ARG A 59 -17.40 -52.01 -12.41
CA ARG A 59 -15.97 -51.71 -12.48
C ARG A 59 -15.69 -50.37 -13.17
N LEU A 60 -16.39 -50.08 -14.26
CA LEU A 60 -16.31 -48.79 -14.96
C LEU A 60 -16.74 -47.63 -14.07
N ARG A 61 -17.87 -47.76 -13.35
CA ARG A 61 -18.32 -46.73 -12.40
C ARG A 61 -17.30 -46.51 -11.29
N ALA A 62 -16.84 -47.58 -10.64
CA ALA A 62 -15.82 -47.47 -9.59
C ALA A 62 -14.51 -46.84 -10.09
N ARG A 63 -14.13 -47.11 -11.36
CA ARG A 63 -12.95 -46.47 -11.97
C ARG A 63 -13.18 -44.98 -12.25
N ASN A 64 -14.36 -44.61 -12.76
CA ASN A 64 -14.71 -43.21 -12.97
C ASN A 64 -14.77 -42.43 -11.65
N ASP A 65 -15.42 -42.99 -10.62
CA ASP A 65 -15.52 -42.35 -9.30
C ASP A 65 -14.12 -42.14 -8.69
N ALA A 66 -13.21 -43.11 -8.88
CA ALA A 66 -11.81 -42.97 -8.43
C ALA A 66 -11.03 -41.90 -9.21
N LEU A 67 -11.24 -41.80 -10.53
CA LEU A 67 -10.64 -40.75 -11.36
C LEU A 67 -11.19 -39.36 -11.01
N ASP A 68 -12.48 -39.24 -10.72
CA ASP A 68 -13.10 -37.99 -10.30
C ASP A 68 -12.55 -37.53 -8.95
N LEU A 69 -12.37 -38.44 -7.99
CA LEU A 69 -11.69 -38.17 -6.72
C LEU A 69 -10.24 -37.73 -6.91
N GLU A 70 -9.49 -38.39 -7.79
CA GLU A 70 -8.11 -38.03 -8.12
C GLU A 70 -8.02 -36.64 -8.78
N LEU A 71 -8.94 -36.33 -9.70
CA LEU A 71 -9.06 -35.02 -10.34
C LEU A 71 -9.39 -33.91 -9.33
N VAL A 72 -10.34 -34.16 -8.42
CA VAL A 72 -10.69 -33.19 -7.37
C VAL A 72 -9.49 -32.95 -6.45
N ALA A 73 -8.81 -34.01 -6.01
CA ALA A 73 -7.62 -33.89 -5.16
C ALA A 73 -6.48 -33.14 -5.87
N ALA A 74 -6.21 -33.45 -7.14
CA ALA A 74 -5.20 -32.77 -7.93
C ALA A 74 -5.54 -31.28 -8.16
N ARG A 75 -6.82 -30.98 -8.43
CA ARG A 75 -7.30 -29.59 -8.58
C ARG A 75 -7.17 -28.81 -7.28
N ASP A 76 -7.55 -29.40 -6.16
CA ASP A 76 -7.53 -28.73 -4.86
C ASP A 76 -6.07 -28.50 -4.42
N ALA A 77 -5.16 -29.47 -4.63
CA ALA A 77 -3.73 -29.28 -4.42
C ALA A 77 -3.13 -28.18 -5.31
N ALA A 78 -3.53 -28.11 -6.59
CA ALA A 78 -3.09 -27.04 -7.49
C ALA A 78 -3.57 -25.65 -7.02
N ARG A 79 -4.82 -25.54 -6.53
CA ARG A 79 -5.36 -24.30 -5.97
C ARG A 79 -4.69 -23.90 -4.65
N GLU A 80 -4.34 -24.86 -3.81
CA GLU A 80 -3.59 -24.62 -2.57
C GLU A 80 -2.21 -24.00 -2.90
N ALA A 81 -1.52 -24.59 -3.88
CA ALA A 81 -0.22 -24.10 -4.36
C ALA A 81 -0.33 -22.69 -4.97
N GLU A 82 -1.37 -22.43 -5.77
CA GLU A 82 -1.63 -21.11 -6.37
C GLU A 82 -1.91 -20.03 -5.30
N ARG A 83 -2.70 -20.37 -4.27
CA ARG A 83 -2.95 -19.46 -3.13
C ARG A 83 -1.69 -19.18 -2.34
N ALA A 84 -0.88 -20.21 -2.05
CA ALA A 84 0.40 -20.05 -1.37
C ALA A 84 1.36 -19.15 -2.16
N LYS A 85 1.44 -19.33 -3.48
CA LYS A 85 2.22 -18.46 -4.38
C LYS A 85 1.74 -17.02 -4.29
N SER A 86 0.42 -16.79 -4.34
CA SER A 86 -0.16 -15.44 -4.30
C SER A 86 0.08 -14.73 -2.96
N LEU A 87 -0.08 -15.43 -1.83
CA LEU A 87 0.19 -14.90 -0.49
C LEU A 87 1.68 -14.58 -0.28
N PHE A 88 2.57 -15.45 -0.77
CA PHE A 88 4.01 -15.21 -0.72
C PHE A 88 4.40 -13.94 -1.50
N LEU A 89 3.84 -13.74 -2.69
CA LEU A 89 4.09 -12.55 -3.49
C LEU A 89 3.58 -11.27 -2.83
N ALA A 90 2.40 -11.34 -2.21
CA ALA A 90 1.85 -10.21 -1.46
C ALA A 90 2.73 -9.84 -0.25
N SER A 91 3.20 -10.83 0.51
CA SER A 91 4.10 -10.60 1.66
C SER A 91 5.45 -10.01 1.20
N MET A 92 6.04 -10.58 0.15
CA MET A 92 7.31 -10.09 -0.41
C MET A 92 7.19 -8.66 -0.93
N SER A 93 6.05 -8.28 -1.53
CA SER A 93 5.81 -6.90 -1.94
C SER A 93 5.93 -5.91 -0.78
N HIS A 94 5.42 -6.29 0.39
CA HIS A 94 5.40 -5.43 1.57
C HIS A 94 6.78 -5.39 2.28
N GLU A 95 7.43 -6.55 2.39
CA GLU A 95 8.75 -6.68 3.02
C GLU A 95 9.85 -5.98 2.24
N ILE A 96 9.74 -5.90 0.92
CA ILE A 96 10.71 -5.19 0.08
C ILE A 96 10.40 -3.68 0.02
N ARG A 97 9.12 -3.29 0.01
CA ARG A 97 8.73 -1.88 -0.11
C ARG A 97 9.08 -1.07 1.13
N THR A 98 8.83 -1.62 2.33
CA THR A 98 9.08 -0.92 3.61
C THR A 98 10.53 -0.39 3.74
N PRO A 99 11.60 -1.19 3.59
CA PRO A 99 12.97 -0.68 3.70
C PRO A 99 13.32 0.32 2.58
N MET A 100 12.76 0.15 1.38
CA MET A 100 12.99 1.08 0.26
C MET A 100 12.35 2.46 0.50
N THR A 101 11.13 2.49 1.05
CA THR A 101 10.47 3.73 1.46
C THR A 101 11.25 4.44 2.55
N SER A 102 11.82 3.70 3.52
CA SER A 102 12.69 4.28 4.54
C SER A 102 13.95 4.90 3.94
N VAL A 103 14.60 4.24 2.98
CA VAL A 103 15.77 4.79 2.28
C VAL A 103 15.40 6.07 1.52
N LEU A 104 14.24 6.10 0.84
CA LEU A 104 13.76 7.29 0.15
C LEU A 104 13.47 8.45 1.11
N GLY A 105 12.77 8.19 2.22
CA GLY A 105 12.53 9.19 3.26
C GLY A 105 13.82 9.78 3.83
N LEU A 106 14.83 8.93 4.11
CA LEU A 106 16.15 9.40 4.55
C LEU A 106 16.83 10.27 3.49
N THR A 107 16.70 9.94 2.20
CA THR A 107 17.24 10.79 1.13
C THR A 107 16.51 12.10 0.97
N ASP A 108 15.21 12.16 1.29
CA ASP A 108 14.44 13.40 1.24
C ASP A 108 14.89 14.34 2.35
N PHE A 109 15.03 13.86 3.59
CA PHE A 109 15.59 14.66 4.69
C PHE A 109 17.00 15.15 4.39
N LEU A 110 17.86 14.27 3.88
CA LEU A 110 19.22 14.67 3.50
C LEU A 110 19.24 15.68 2.36
N ALA A 111 18.26 15.66 1.45
CA ALA A 111 18.19 16.61 0.35
C ALA A 111 17.75 18.02 0.79
N GLU A 112 17.08 18.13 1.93
CA GLU A 112 16.63 19.41 2.53
C GLU A 112 17.72 20.10 3.38
N GLU A 113 18.72 19.34 3.84
CA GLU A 113 19.90 19.88 4.51
C GLU A 113 20.79 20.71 3.54
N PRO A 114 21.52 21.74 4.02
CA PRO A 114 22.45 22.53 3.23
C PRO A 114 23.73 21.72 2.91
N LEU A 115 23.59 20.73 2.03
CA LEU A 115 24.68 19.85 1.61
C LEU A 115 25.61 20.53 0.61
N GLY A 116 26.92 20.46 0.86
CA GLY A 116 27.94 20.86 -0.10
C GLY A 116 27.92 20.00 -1.39
N GLY A 117 28.42 20.55 -2.50
CA GLY A 117 28.17 20.02 -3.85
C GLY A 117 28.43 18.53 -4.09
N ARG A 118 29.45 17.93 -3.46
CA ARG A 118 29.73 16.48 -3.59
C ARG A 118 28.74 15.61 -2.81
N ALA A 119 28.32 16.04 -1.62
CA ALA A 119 27.34 15.34 -0.79
C ALA A 119 25.94 15.41 -1.40
N ALA A 120 25.53 16.60 -1.87
CA ALA A 120 24.26 16.78 -2.58
C ALA A 120 24.16 15.90 -3.84
N ARG A 121 25.27 15.73 -4.57
CA ARG A 121 25.33 14.80 -5.72
C ARG A 121 25.15 13.35 -5.29
N TYR A 122 25.79 12.90 -4.20
CA TYR A 122 25.62 11.53 -3.70
C TYR A 122 24.18 11.26 -3.23
N VAL A 123 23.55 12.19 -2.52
CA VAL A 123 22.16 12.05 -2.09
C VAL A 123 21.22 11.98 -3.28
N ARG A 124 21.42 12.83 -4.30
CA ARG A 124 20.66 12.78 -5.54
C ARG A 124 20.83 11.44 -6.28
N THR A 125 22.05 10.94 -6.39
CA THR A 125 22.31 9.62 -7.00
C THR A 125 21.72 8.48 -6.18
N LEU A 126 21.80 8.54 -4.85
CA LEU A 126 21.22 7.53 -3.97
C LEU A 126 19.69 7.48 -4.15
N ARG A 127 19.05 8.65 -4.14
CA ARG A 127 17.60 8.78 -4.35
C ARG A 127 17.19 8.22 -5.71
N GLN A 128 17.84 8.66 -6.78
CA GLN A 128 17.56 8.17 -8.13
C GLN A 128 17.73 6.65 -8.25
N SER A 129 18.75 6.08 -7.59
CA SER A 129 19.00 4.64 -7.57
C SER A 129 17.93 3.89 -6.78
N SER A 130 17.46 4.46 -5.67
CA SER A 130 16.40 3.88 -4.84
C SER A 130 15.03 3.92 -5.53
N GLU A 131 14.70 5.02 -6.20
CA GLU A 131 13.50 5.16 -7.03
C GLU A 131 13.51 4.13 -8.18
N GLN A 132 14.64 3.97 -8.86
CA GLN A 132 14.82 2.96 -9.91
C GLN A 132 14.67 1.53 -9.36
N LEU A 133 15.30 1.23 -8.22
CA LEU A 133 15.20 -0.09 -7.60
C LEU A 133 13.74 -0.41 -7.21
N LEU A 134 13.03 0.57 -6.63
CA LEU A 134 11.62 0.40 -6.28
C LEU A 134 10.75 0.18 -7.53
N ALA A 135 11.01 0.88 -8.63
CA ALA A 135 10.34 0.64 -9.90
C ALA A 135 10.59 -0.79 -10.41
N ILE A 136 11.85 -1.27 -10.38
CA ILE A 136 12.21 -2.65 -10.77
C ILE A 136 11.47 -3.67 -9.91
N ILE A 137 11.43 -3.46 -8.60
CA ILE A 137 10.74 -4.34 -7.66
C ILE A 137 9.24 -4.37 -7.95
N ASN A 138 8.62 -3.20 -8.12
CA ASN A 138 7.20 -3.11 -8.44
C ASN A 138 6.89 -3.79 -9.78
N ASP A 139 7.74 -3.64 -10.80
CA ASP A 139 7.58 -4.35 -12.08
C ASP A 139 7.61 -5.88 -11.90
N ILE A 140 8.56 -6.40 -11.12
CA ILE A 140 8.67 -7.84 -10.84
C ILE A 140 7.41 -8.33 -10.12
N LEU A 141 6.96 -7.59 -9.10
CA LEU A 141 5.79 -7.96 -8.31
C LEU A 141 4.50 -7.87 -9.14
N ASP A 142 4.33 -6.82 -9.94
CA ASP A 142 3.22 -6.67 -10.90
C ASP A 142 3.25 -7.86 -11.88
N PHE A 143 4.41 -8.20 -12.46
CA PHE A 143 4.54 -9.34 -13.36
C PHE A 143 4.13 -10.65 -12.69
N MET A 144 4.61 -10.90 -11.48
CA MET A 144 4.30 -12.13 -10.75
C MET A 144 2.82 -12.20 -10.31
N GLN A 145 2.21 -11.07 -9.98
CA GLN A 145 0.79 -10.99 -9.62
C GLN A 145 -0.13 -11.17 -10.83
N ILE A 146 0.27 -10.67 -12.01
CA ILE A 146 -0.46 -10.90 -13.26
C ILE A 146 -0.37 -12.38 -13.67
N ASP A 147 0.76 -13.05 -13.45
CA ASP A 147 0.98 -14.46 -13.81
C ASP A 147 0.15 -15.46 -12.98
N SER A 148 -0.36 -15.04 -11.82
CA SER A 148 -1.17 -15.87 -10.92
C SER A 148 -2.69 -15.71 -11.11
N ASN A 149 -3.17 -15.37 -12.31
CA ASN A 149 -4.61 -15.29 -12.67
C ASN A 149 -5.47 -14.33 -11.81
N GLY A 150 -4.87 -13.35 -11.13
CA GLY A 150 -5.52 -12.53 -10.10
C GLY A 150 -5.59 -11.03 -10.37
N LEU A 151 -5.61 -10.57 -11.64
CA LEU A 151 -5.72 -9.14 -11.92
C LEU A 151 -7.18 -8.66 -11.76
N ALA A 152 -7.49 -8.07 -10.61
CA ALA A 152 -8.73 -7.33 -10.40
C ALA A 152 -8.64 -5.96 -11.09
N LEU A 153 -9.28 -5.81 -12.24
CA LEU A 153 -9.39 -4.53 -12.95
C LEU A 153 -10.50 -3.67 -12.33
N ALA A 154 -10.17 -2.41 -12.05
CA ALA A 154 -11.18 -1.44 -11.65
C ALA A 154 -12.13 -1.14 -12.83
N ARG A 155 -13.42 -1.02 -12.53
CA ARG A 155 -14.43 -0.59 -13.52
C ARG A 155 -15.01 0.75 -13.07
N THR A 156 -14.35 1.83 -13.47
CA THR A 156 -14.72 3.20 -13.10
C THR A 156 -14.91 4.06 -14.34
N PRO A 157 -15.90 4.98 -14.36
CA PRO A 157 -16.01 5.97 -15.42
C PRO A 157 -14.78 6.89 -15.43
N PHE A 158 -14.23 7.18 -16.62
CA PHE A 158 -13.13 8.12 -16.82
C PHE A 158 -13.21 8.82 -18.17
N ASP A 159 -12.56 9.97 -18.29
CA ASP A 159 -12.41 10.71 -19.54
C ASP A 159 -11.04 10.39 -20.17
N LEU A 160 -11.06 9.90 -21.42
CA LEU A 160 -9.84 9.54 -22.14
C LEU A 160 -8.96 10.76 -22.42
N HIS A 161 -9.55 11.89 -22.81
CA HIS A 161 -8.81 13.11 -23.13
C HIS A 161 -8.13 13.65 -21.88
N ALA A 162 -8.84 13.69 -20.75
CA ALA A 162 -8.27 14.12 -19.47
C ALA A 162 -7.10 13.22 -19.03
N LEU A 163 -7.25 11.90 -19.18
CA LEU A 163 -6.18 10.95 -18.89
C LEU A 163 -4.94 11.19 -19.76
N ILE A 164 -5.14 11.43 -21.05
CA ILE A 164 -4.05 11.70 -22.01
C ILE A 164 -3.35 13.02 -21.67
N ASP A 165 -4.10 14.07 -21.33
CA ASP A 165 -3.54 15.37 -20.94
C ASP A 165 -2.72 15.26 -19.63
N GLU A 166 -3.19 14.46 -18.67
CA GLU A 166 -2.46 14.20 -17.43
C GLU A 166 -1.13 13.48 -17.68
N VAL A 167 -1.14 12.45 -18.55
CA VAL A 167 0.09 11.77 -18.99
C VAL A 167 1.02 12.75 -19.71
N GLY A 168 0.47 13.59 -20.57
CA GLY A 168 1.20 14.61 -21.31
C GLY A 168 1.89 15.64 -20.41
N THR A 169 1.23 16.05 -19.32
CA THR A 169 1.76 17.01 -18.34
C THR A 169 3.04 16.50 -17.67
N VAL A 170 3.15 15.19 -17.45
CA VAL A 170 4.33 14.56 -16.84
C VAL A 170 5.42 14.27 -17.88
N MET A 171 5.04 13.83 -19.08
CA MET A 171 6.00 13.35 -20.09
C MET A 171 6.62 14.46 -20.94
N ARG A 172 5.89 15.55 -21.18
CA ARG A 172 6.38 16.68 -21.99
C ARG A 172 7.66 17.31 -21.43
N PRO A 173 7.78 17.64 -20.12
CA PRO A 173 9.04 18.15 -19.57
C PRO A 173 10.21 17.19 -19.71
N GLN A 174 9.97 15.87 -19.67
CA GLN A 174 11.02 14.86 -19.84
C GLN A 174 11.56 14.81 -21.27
N ALA A 175 10.67 14.92 -22.27
CA ALA A 175 11.05 15.04 -23.67
C ALA A 175 11.84 16.33 -23.93
N GLU A 176 11.35 17.46 -23.40
CA GLU A 176 12.00 18.77 -23.53
C GLU A 176 13.40 18.80 -22.91
N LEU A 177 13.58 18.19 -21.73
CA LEU A 177 14.90 18.05 -21.08
C LEU A 177 15.90 17.28 -21.94
N LYS A 178 15.42 16.39 -22.83
CA LYS A 178 16.24 15.65 -23.79
C LYS A 178 16.35 16.33 -25.16
N GLY A 179 15.70 17.49 -25.34
CA GLY A 179 15.66 18.22 -26.60
C GLY A 179 14.76 17.60 -27.68
N LEU A 180 13.79 16.77 -27.28
CA LEU A 180 12.83 16.14 -28.20
C LEU A 180 11.55 16.98 -28.32
N GLU A 181 10.94 16.98 -29.50
CA GLU A 181 9.57 17.47 -29.67
C GLU A 181 8.55 16.44 -29.16
N PHE A 182 7.50 16.91 -28.49
CA PHE A 182 6.44 16.05 -27.95
C PHE A 182 5.05 16.54 -28.37
N HIS A 183 4.37 15.77 -29.22
CA HIS A 183 3.06 16.12 -29.78
C HIS A 183 1.96 15.19 -29.27
N ILE A 184 0.77 15.74 -29.07
CA ILE A 184 -0.43 14.99 -28.72
C ILE A 184 -1.50 15.34 -29.75
N ASP A 185 -1.92 14.35 -30.53
CA ASP A 185 -2.92 14.51 -31.58
C ASP A 185 -4.20 13.74 -31.24
N ALA A 186 -5.30 14.46 -31.06
CA ALA A 186 -6.63 13.88 -30.99
C ALA A 186 -7.17 13.73 -32.42
N ALA A 187 -7.30 12.49 -32.93
CA ALA A 187 -7.75 12.25 -34.30
C ALA A 187 -9.21 12.69 -34.53
N ASP A 188 -10.02 12.66 -33.48
CA ASP A 188 -11.40 13.16 -33.48
C ASP A 188 -11.48 14.32 -32.48
N GLY A 189 -12.10 15.44 -32.88
CA GLY A 189 -12.28 16.60 -32.00
C GLY A 189 -12.97 16.22 -30.67
N ARG A 190 -12.66 16.95 -29.59
CA ARG A 190 -12.92 16.73 -28.13
C ARG A 190 -14.27 16.12 -27.64
N SER A 191 -15.20 15.70 -28.49
CA SER A 191 -16.48 15.08 -28.13
C SER A 191 -16.34 13.57 -27.84
N ALA A 192 -15.49 13.22 -26.88
CA ALA A 192 -15.36 11.86 -26.36
C ALA A 192 -16.47 11.56 -25.34
N ARG A 193 -17.18 10.42 -25.46
CA ARG A 193 -18.05 9.94 -24.39
C ARG A 193 -17.18 9.35 -23.27
N PRO A 194 -17.55 9.55 -22.00
CA PRO A 194 -16.84 8.92 -20.88
C PRO A 194 -16.79 7.40 -21.05
N LEU A 195 -15.67 6.81 -20.69
CA LEU A 195 -15.40 5.38 -20.81
C LEU A 195 -15.47 4.70 -19.45
N VAL A 196 -15.81 3.42 -19.40
CA VAL A 196 -15.75 2.62 -18.17
C VAL A 196 -14.59 1.63 -18.26
N GLY A 197 -13.63 1.74 -17.33
CA GLY A 197 -12.46 0.86 -17.29
C GLY A 197 -11.49 1.24 -16.18
N ASP A 198 -10.28 0.68 -16.25
CA ASP A 198 -9.21 0.93 -15.29
C ASP A 198 -8.25 2.01 -15.82
N ALA A 199 -8.56 3.28 -15.54
CA ALA A 199 -7.77 4.43 -15.93
C ALA A 199 -6.32 4.35 -15.42
N ARG A 200 -6.11 3.83 -14.22
CA ARG A 200 -4.78 3.74 -13.59
C ARG A 200 -3.88 2.76 -14.34
N ARG A 201 -4.42 1.60 -14.73
CA ARG A 201 -3.66 0.61 -15.53
C ARG A 201 -3.39 1.11 -16.94
N LEU A 202 -4.35 1.81 -17.56
CA LEU A 202 -4.12 2.44 -18.86
C LEU A 202 -2.99 3.49 -18.77
N LYS A 203 -3.01 4.34 -17.75
CA LYS A 203 -1.94 5.32 -17.48
C LYS A 203 -0.58 4.66 -17.30
N GLN A 204 -0.51 3.54 -16.57
CA GLN A 204 0.71 2.75 -16.40
C GLN A 204 1.27 2.27 -17.76
N VAL A 205 0.41 1.75 -18.63
CA VAL A 205 0.80 1.35 -20.00
C VAL A 205 1.36 2.52 -20.78
N LEU A 206 0.66 3.67 -20.78
CA LEU A 206 1.08 4.85 -21.53
C LEU A 206 2.40 5.42 -21.03
N PHE A 207 2.60 5.51 -19.71
CA PHE A 207 3.87 5.96 -19.15
C PHE A 207 5.04 5.06 -19.56
N ASN A 208 4.83 3.74 -19.61
CA ASN A 208 5.86 2.82 -20.08
C ASN A 208 6.16 2.99 -21.59
N LEU A 209 5.13 3.08 -22.43
CA LEU A 209 5.32 3.23 -23.89
C LEU A 209 5.99 4.57 -24.23
N ILE A 210 5.48 5.68 -23.69
CA ILE A 210 6.03 7.03 -23.94
C ILE A 210 7.41 7.18 -23.31
N GLY A 211 7.61 6.64 -22.10
CA GLY A 211 8.93 6.63 -21.45
C GLY A 211 9.97 5.90 -22.30
N ASN A 212 9.61 4.77 -22.93
CA ASN A 212 10.48 4.06 -23.86
C ASN A 212 10.75 4.90 -25.12
N ALA A 213 9.73 5.51 -25.73
CA ALA A 213 9.90 6.39 -26.87
C ALA A 213 10.89 7.55 -26.59
N ILE A 214 10.72 8.25 -25.47
CA ILE A 214 11.64 9.32 -25.03
C ILE A 214 13.03 8.76 -24.75
N LYS A 215 13.13 7.59 -24.11
CA LYS A 215 14.42 6.97 -23.78
C LYS A 215 15.23 6.57 -25.01
N PHE A 216 14.58 6.01 -26.04
CA PHE A 216 15.25 5.45 -27.21
C PHE A 216 15.32 6.40 -28.43
N THR A 217 14.72 7.58 -28.33
CA THR A 217 14.89 8.66 -29.30
C THR A 217 15.97 9.62 -28.84
N ALA A 218 17.05 9.78 -29.61
CA ALA A 218 18.14 10.70 -29.26
C ALA A 218 17.81 12.13 -29.66
N GLU A 219 17.34 12.31 -30.90
CA GLU A 219 16.89 13.58 -31.49
C GLU A 219 15.64 13.28 -32.33
N GLY A 220 14.73 14.24 -32.45
CA GLY A 220 13.51 14.10 -33.24
C GLY A 220 12.24 14.27 -32.41
N VAL A 221 11.22 13.48 -32.72
CA VAL A 221 9.86 13.70 -32.24
C VAL A 221 9.24 12.43 -31.66
N VAL A 222 8.45 12.62 -30.60
CA VAL A 222 7.56 11.60 -30.04
C VAL A 222 6.13 12.11 -30.16
N THR A 223 5.27 11.33 -30.81
CA THR A 223 3.87 11.69 -31.08
C THR A 223 2.93 10.69 -30.43
N LEU A 224 2.00 11.20 -29.61
CA LEU A 224 0.91 10.42 -29.03
C LEU A 224 -0.38 10.75 -29.78
N ARG A 225 -0.91 9.79 -30.54
CA ARG A 225 -2.21 9.92 -31.21
C ARG A 225 -3.25 9.09 -30.50
N TYR A 226 -4.48 9.59 -30.41
CA TYR A 226 -5.57 8.79 -29.89
C TYR A 226 -6.89 9.08 -30.60
N ARG A 227 -7.74 8.07 -30.63
CA ARG A 227 -9.04 8.10 -31.29
C ARG A 227 -10.07 7.30 -30.50
N GLN A 228 -11.30 7.79 -30.44
CA GLN A 228 -12.44 7.08 -29.89
C GLN A 228 -13.56 7.03 -30.93
N ALA A 229 -13.82 5.84 -31.46
CA ALA A 229 -14.91 5.58 -32.38
C ALA A 229 -16.00 4.74 -31.70
N ALA A 230 -17.23 4.81 -32.20
CA ALA A 230 -18.25 3.83 -31.84
C ALA A 230 -17.95 2.49 -32.55
N ASP A 231 -17.99 1.39 -31.80
CA ASP A 231 -17.89 0.04 -32.35
C ASP A 231 -19.25 -0.47 -32.85
N ALA A 232 -19.25 -1.58 -33.59
CA ALA A 232 -20.45 -2.16 -34.18
C ALA A 232 -21.46 -2.70 -33.14
N ASP A 233 -21.01 -2.95 -31.91
CA ASP A 233 -21.78 -3.50 -30.80
C ASP A 233 -22.29 -2.40 -29.84
N GLY A 234 -22.02 -1.12 -30.14
CA GLY A 234 -22.44 0.03 -29.35
C GLY A 234 -21.51 0.39 -28.19
N ARG A 235 -20.31 -0.20 -28.10
CA ARG A 235 -19.23 0.21 -27.19
C ARG A 235 -18.28 1.19 -27.89
N ALA A 236 -17.32 1.75 -27.15
CA ALA A 236 -16.29 2.61 -27.69
C ALA A 236 -15.04 1.81 -28.08
N ALA A 237 -14.70 1.83 -29.37
CA ALA A 237 -13.40 1.42 -29.88
C ALA A 237 -12.39 2.55 -29.67
N VAL A 238 -11.45 2.32 -28.77
CA VAL A 238 -10.35 3.24 -28.46
C VAL A 238 -9.08 2.75 -29.12
N THR A 239 -8.42 3.63 -29.87
CA THR A 239 -7.10 3.40 -30.45
C THR A 239 -6.14 4.45 -29.92
N ILE A 240 -5.00 4.03 -29.38
CA ILE A 240 -3.94 4.92 -28.91
C ILE A 240 -2.64 4.48 -29.57
N GLU A 241 -1.90 5.43 -30.12
CA GLU A 241 -0.69 5.24 -30.91
C GLU A 241 0.43 6.09 -30.32
N VAL A 242 1.54 5.45 -29.97
CA VAL A 242 2.78 6.12 -29.54
C VAL A 242 3.80 5.89 -30.63
N GLU A 243 4.16 6.96 -31.34
CA GLU A 243 5.15 6.96 -32.41
C GLU A 243 6.41 7.71 -31.96
N ASP A 244 7.57 7.14 -32.26
CA ASP A 244 8.88 7.74 -32.03
C ASP A 244 9.73 7.68 -33.29
N THR A 245 10.61 8.67 -33.48
CA THR A 245 11.60 8.69 -34.57
C THR A 245 12.98 8.20 -34.09
N GLY A 246 13.00 7.27 -33.13
CA GLY A 246 14.20 6.77 -32.50
C GLY A 246 14.95 5.73 -33.33
N ILE A 247 15.77 4.94 -32.64
CA ILE A 247 16.65 3.92 -33.27
C ILE A 247 15.90 2.77 -33.97
N GLY A 248 14.59 2.63 -33.73
CA GLY A 248 13.81 1.49 -34.21
C GLY A 248 14.26 0.14 -33.63
N ILE A 249 13.57 -0.92 -34.04
CA ILE A 249 13.73 -2.29 -33.52
C ILE A 249 13.88 -3.23 -34.71
N GLU A 250 14.84 -4.16 -34.64
CA GLU A 250 15.02 -5.16 -35.69
C GLU A 250 13.83 -6.13 -35.78
N ASN A 251 13.41 -6.45 -37.01
CA ASN A 251 12.23 -7.27 -37.29
C ASN A 251 12.22 -8.65 -36.59
N HIS A 252 13.39 -9.25 -36.36
CA HIS A 252 13.49 -10.55 -35.69
C HIS A 252 13.25 -10.48 -34.17
N LEU A 253 13.30 -9.27 -33.58
CA LEU A 253 13.05 -9.03 -32.17
C LEU A 253 11.58 -8.68 -31.89
N ALA A 254 10.80 -8.30 -32.91
CA ALA A 254 9.44 -7.79 -32.73
C ALA A 254 8.47 -8.79 -32.06
N GLU A 255 8.60 -10.10 -32.35
CA GLU A 255 7.82 -11.15 -31.70
C GLU A 255 8.28 -11.42 -30.25
N GLU A 256 9.54 -11.13 -29.95
CA GLU A 256 10.18 -11.38 -28.65
C GLU A 256 10.16 -10.15 -27.72
N LEU A 257 9.77 -8.96 -28.21
CA LEU A 257 9.69 -7.70 -27.44
C LEU A 257 8.79 -7.81 -26.20
N PHE A 258 7.80 -8.68 -26.25
CA PHE A 258 6.84 -8.90 -25.17
C PHE A 258 7.19 -10.11 -24.29
N ALA A 259 8.36 -10.71 -24.49
CA ALA A 259 8.84 -11.80 -23.66
C ALA A 259 9.46 -11.26 -22.36
N ALA A 260 9.13 -11.89 -21.24
CA ALA A 260 9.64 -11.50 -19.93
C ALA A 260 11.17 -11.59 -19.85
N PHE A 261 11.80 -10.60 -19.19
CA PHE A 261 13.24 -10.56 -18.88
C PHE A 261 14.19 -10.46 -20.08
N ARG A 262 13.70 -10.18 -21.30
CA ARG A 262 14.59 -9.89 -22.42
C ARG A 262 15.06 -8.44 -22.42
N GLN A 263 16.38 -8.27 -22.42
CA GLN A 263 17.08 -7.01 -22.66
C GLN A 263 18.13 -7.28 -23.73
N ASP A 264 18.07 -6.60 -24.86
CA ASP A 264 19.00 -6.88 -25.96
C ASP A 264 20.42 -6.36 -25.62
N GLU A 265 21.43 -7.22 -25.76
CA GLU A 265 22.83 -6.96 -25.34
C GLU A 265 23.44 -5.78 -26.11
N THR A 266 22.92 -5.51 -27.31
CA THR A 266 23.29 -4.39 -28.19
C THR A 266 22.88 -3.03 -27.61
N HIS A 267 21.77 -2.97 -26.86
CA HIS A 267 21.20 -1.74 -26.29
C HIS A 267 21.78 -1.36 -24.92
N GLN A 268 22.51 -2.27 -24.26
CA GLN A 268 23.20 -1.99 -22.99
C GLN A 268 24.29 -0.91 -23.11
N ARG A 269 24.82 -0.68 -24.33
CA ARG A 269 25.94 0.24 -24.54
C ARG A 269 25.54 1.71 -24.73
N LEU A 270 24.26 2.00 -25.03
CA LEU A 270 23.80 3.37 -25.31
C LEU A 270 22.90 3.98 -24.22
N ALA A 271 22.25 3.19 -23.37
CA ALA A 271 21.54 3.70 -22.18
C ALA A 271 21.37 2.60 -21.11
N PRO A 272 21.92 2.75 -19.90
CA PRO A 272 21.70 1.80 -18.81
C PRO A 272 20.26 1.87 -18.31
N GLY A 273 19.64 0.71 -18.05
CA GLY A 273 18.54 0.60 -17.09
C GLY A 273 17.15 0.36 -17.66
N GLY A 274 16.69 -0.88 -17.58
CA GLY A 274 15.28 -1.26 -17.70
C GLY A 274 15.19 -2.76 -17.40
N THR A 275 14.16 -3.23 -16.69
CA THR A 275 14.00 -4.65 -16.29
C THR A 275 13.77 -5.60 -17.46
N GLY A 276 13.37 -5.08 -18.63
CA GLY A 276 12.81 -5.89 -19.72
C GLY A 276 11.38 -6.38 -19.43
N LEU A 277 10.77 -5.96 -18.32
CA LEU A 277 9.41 -6.37 -17.94
C LEU A 277 8.35 -5.38 -18.38
N GLY A 278 8.67 -4.09 -18.55
CA GLY A 278 7.68 -3.04 -18.83
C GLY A 278 6.75 -3.33 -20.02
N LEU A 279 7.30 -3.75 -21.18
CA LEU A 279 6.49 -4.12 -22.35
C LEU A 279 5.69 -5.41 -22.14
N THR A 280 6.25 -6.38 -21.43
CA THR A 280 5.57 -7.63 -21.06
C THR A 280 4.36 -7.35 -20.15
N ILE A 281 4.54 -6.51 -19.12
CA ILE A 281 3.48 -6.06 -18.21
C ILE A 281 2.43 -5.28 -19.00
N SER A 282 2.86 -4.36 -19.86
CA SER A 282 1.96 -3.56 -20.69
C SER A 282 1.05 -4.44 -21.55
N ARG A 283 1.63 -5.46 -22.22
CA ARG A 283 0.85 -6.41 -23.01
C ARG A 283 -0.16 -7.17 -22.17
N ARG A 284 0.25 -7.73 -21.03
CA ARG A 284 -0.66 -8.50 -20.18
C ARG A 284 -1.77 -7.63 -19.58
N LEU A 285 -1.50 -6.37 -19.24
CA LEU A 285 -2.53 -5.43 -18.77
C LEU A 285 -3.56 -5.15 -19.87
N ILE A 286 -3.11 -4.90 -21.10
CA ILE A 286 -4.00 -4.68 -22.25
C ILE A 286 -4.80 -5.94 -22.57
N ASP A 287 -4.18 -7.13 -22.56
CA ASP A 287 -4.86 -8.42 -22.75
C ASP A 287 -5.95 -8.62 -21.69
N ALA A 288 -5.64 -8.34 -20.42
CA ALA A 288 -6.60 -8.44 -19.31
C ALA A 288 -7.76 -7.44 -19.43
N MET A 289 -7.51 -6.27 -20.02
CA MET A 289 -8.52 -5.26 -20.35
C MET A 289 -9.34 -5.62 -21.60
N GLY A 290 -9.07 -6.78 -22.23
CA GLY A 290 -9.75 -7.22 -23.45
C GLY A 290 -9.34 -6.45 -24.71
N GLY A 291 -8.13 -5.89 -24.72
CA GLY A 291 -7.54 -5.18 -25.84
C GLY A 291 -6.43 -5.96 -26.56
N ASP A 292 -5.71 -5.24 -27.41
CA ASP A 292 -4.53 -5.73 -28.12
C ASP A 292 -3.43 -4.65 -28.16
N LEU A 293 -2.16 -5.05 -28.00
CA LEU A 293 -0.99 -4.17 -28.06
C LEU A 293 -0.05 -4.67 -29.16
N ARG A 294 0.18 -3.83 -30.17
CA ARG A 294 1.02 -4.11 -31.34
C ARG A 294 2.19 -3.16 -31.42
N CYS A 295 3.25 -3.60 -32.09
CA CYS A 295 4.41 -2.79 -32.43
C CYS A 295 4.70 -2.95 -33.92
N ALA A 296 4.90 -1.84 -34.62
CA ALA A 296 5.51 -1.77 -35.94
C ALA A 296 6.76 -0.91 -35.81
N SER A 297 7.91 -1.38 -36.29
CA SER A 297 9.17 -0.66 -36.12
C SER A 297 10.10 -0.93 -37.30
N VAL A 298 10.90 0.06 -37.66
CA VAL A 298 11.91 -0.03 -38.71
C VAL A 298 13.23 0.47 -38.13
N PRO A 299 14.32 -0.33 -38.16
CA PRO A 299 15.62 0.10 -37.67
C PRO A 299 16.08 1.42 -38.30
N GLY A 300 16.37 2.40 -37.46
CA GLY A 300 16.82 3.74 -37.84
C GLY A 300 15.72 4.73 -38.23
N GLU A 301 14.46 4.30 -38.36
CA GLU A 301 13.33 5.18 -38.68
C GLU A 301 12.39 5.39 -37.48
N GLY A 302 12.41 4.49 -36.50
CA GLY A 302 11.66 4.61 -35.26
C GLY A 302 10.65 3.48 -35.03
N SER A 303 9.73 3.69 -34.09
CA SER A 303 8.74 2.68 -33.69
C SER A 303 7.35 3.27 -33.48
N LEU A 304 6.33 2.47 -33.78
CA LEU A 304 4.92 2.74 -33.54
C LEU A 304 4.34 1.64 -32.66
N PHE A 305 3.94 2.00 -31.44
CA PHE A 305 3.19 1.14 -30.54
C PHE A 305 1.71 1.50 -30.61
N GLN A 306 0.86 0.52 -30.90
CA GLN A 306 -0.59 0.71 -31.05
C GLN A 306 -1.34 -0.13 -30.01
N VAL A 307 -2.12 0.54 -29.17
CA VAL A 307 -3.07 -0.05 -28.22
C VAL A 307 -4.47 0.05 -28.80
N THR A 308 -5.18 -1.07 -28.85
CA THR A 308 -6.60 -1.13 -29.22
C THR A 308 -7.41 -1.68 -28.06
N LEU A 309 -8.45 -0.96 -27.65
CA LEU A 309 -9.34 -1.33 -26.54
C LEU A 309 -10.80 -1.17 -26.96
N GLY A 310 -11.65 -2.09 -26.51
CA GLY A 310 -13.08 -1.93 -26.64
C GLY A 310 -13.72 -1.77 -25.26
N LEU A 311 -14.14 -0.54 -24.95
CA LEU A 311 -14.60 -0.12 -23.63
C LEU A 311 -16.06 0.27 -23.67
N GLU A 312 -16.78 0.05 -22.58
CA GLU A 312 -18.15 0.53 -22.45
C GLU A 312 -18.17 2.06 -22.32
N THR A 313 -19.16 2.72 -22.91
CA THR A 313 -19.40 4.16 -22.71
C THR A 313 -20.34 4.38 -21.54
N ALA A 314 -20.08 5.38 -20.71
CA ALA A 314 -21.03 5.87 -19.72
C ALA A 314 -21.84 7.05 -20.28
N ASP A 315 -23.13 7.11 -19.94
CA ASP A 315 -24.05 8.16 -20.43
C ASP A 315 -23.72 9.53 -19.84
N HIS A 316 -23.23 9.57 -18.60
CA HIS A 316 -22.68 10.75 -17.92
C HIS A 316 -21.47 10.32 -17.08
N LEU A 317 -20.46 11.19 -17.00
CA LEU A 317 -19.60 11.23 -15.81
C LEU A 317 -20.56 11.59 -14.68
N THR A 318 -21.07 10.60 -13.94
CA THR A 318 -21.78 10.90 -12.69
C THR A 318 -20.81 11.75 -11.88
N ALA A 319 -21.15 13.03 -11.70
CA ALA A 319 -20.20 14.09 -11.43
C ALA A 319 -19.28 13.77 -10.25
N THR A 320 -18.05 13.38 -10.56
CA THR A 320 -16.89 13.53 -9.68
C THR A 320 -15.67 14.09 -10.41
N ALA A 321 -15.82 14.53 -11.68
CA ALA A 321 -14.71 14.98 -12.53
C ALA A 321 -14.82 16.48 -12.87
N ASP A 322 -15.18 17.30 -11.88
CA ASP A 322 -15.12 18.75 -11.97
C ASP A 322 -14.74 19.29 -10.58
N ARG A 323 -13.44 19.52 -10.37
CA ARG A 323 -12.85 20.54 -9.46
C ARG A 323 -11.34 20.32 -9.31
N ASP A 324 -10.60 20.61 -10.37
CA ASP A 324 -9.17 20.98 -10.29
C ASP A 324 -8.98 22.51 -10.31
N GLU A 325 -10.05 23.28 -10.10
CA GLU A 325 -9.96 24.73 -9.88
C GLU A 325 -10.55 25.12 -8.53
N ALA A 326 -9.66 25.48 -7.60
CA ALA A 326 -9.84 26.42 -6.51
C ALA A 326 -11.26 26.52 -5.91
N THR A 327 -11.72 25.48 -5.24
CA THR A 327 -12.62 25.72 -4.11
C THR A 327 -11.71 25.89 -2.90
N GLN A 328 -11.74 27.05 -2.23
CA GLN A 328 -11.18 27.16 -0.89
C GLN A 328 -11.84 26.08 -0.02
N GLU A 329 -11.13 24.99 0.21
CA GLU A 329 -11.50 23.98 1.18
C GLU A 329 -11.54 24.69 2.53
N ARG A 330 -12.69 24.65 3.21
CA ARG A 330 -12.75 25.15 4.58
C ARG A 330 -11.71 24.38 5.41
N PRO A 331 -10.95 25.03 6.30
CA PRO A 331 -9.99 24.35 7.15
C PRO A 331 -10.74 23.33 8.04
N LEU A 332 -10.48 22.04 7.84
CA LEU A 332 -11.03 20.96 8.67
C LEU A 332 -10.15 20.76 9.91
N ARG A 333 -10.75 20.33 11.02
CA ARG A 333 -10.01 19.86 12.20
C ARG A 333 -9.98 18.34 12.19
N ILE A 334 -8.81 17.77 11.97
CA ILE A 334 -8.60 16.35 11.69
C ILE A 334 -7.81 15.72 12.85
N LEU A 335 -8.37 14.68 13.47
CA LEU A 335 -7.65 13.83 14.41
C LEU A 335 -6.93 12.73 13.64
N VAL A 336 -5.64 12.54 13.90
CA VAL A 336 -4.83 11.50 13.25
C VAL A 336 -4.14 10.67 14.33
N ALA A 337 -4.33 9.35 14.30
CA ALA A 337 -3.66 8.39 15.16
C ALA A 337 -2.67 7.55 14.33
N GLU A 338 -1.38 7.70 14.60
CA GLU A 338 -0.28 7.03 13.89
C GLU A 338 0.90 6.90 14.85
N ASP A 339 1.56 5.74 14.92
CA ASP A 339 2.61 5.47 15.91
C ASP A 339 4.04 5.80 15.40
N SER A 340 4.22 5.79 14.08
CA SER A 340 5.47 6.15 13.43
C SER A 340 5.63 7.67 13.34
N TYR A 341 6.59 8.22 14.08
CA TYR A 341 6.94 9.65 14.05
C TYR A 341 7.10 10.21 12.62
N LEU A 342 7.74 9.44 11.73
CA LEU A 342 7.95 9.84 10.33
C LEU A 342 6.63 9.93 9.54
N ASN A 343 5.70 9.01 9.80
CA ASN A 343 4.38 9.05 9.17
C ASN A 343 3.52 10.17 9.77
N GLN A 344 3.66 10.45 11.07
CA GLN A 344 3.00 11.58 11.72
C GLN A 344 3.45 12.91 11.09
N GLU A 345 4.74 13.09 10.87
CA GLU A 345 5.31 14.28 10.24
C GLU A 345 4.79 14.46 8.81
N LEU A 346 4.86 13.39 7.99
CA LEU A 346 4.34 13.38 6.63
C LEU A 346 2.84 13.73 6.56
N LEU A 347 2.01 13.08 7.38
CA LEU A 347 0.55 13.31 7.42
C LEU A 347 0.23 14.73 7.87
N THR A 348 0.94 15.23 8.88
CA THR A 348 0.79 16.60 9.37
C THR A 348 1.09 17.59 8.27
N GLU A 349 2.24 17.43 7.59
CA GLU A 349 2.64 18.33 6.52
C GLU A 349 1.65 18.32 5.35
N LEU A 350 1.20 17.14 4.91
CA LEU A 350 0.24 17.01 3.81
C LEU A 350 -1.07 17.74 4.10
N LEU A 351 -1.64 17.52 5.28
CA LEU A 351 -2.94 18.06 5.68
C LEU A 351 -2.85 19.57 6.01
N VAL A 352 -1.77 20.01 6.66
CA VAL A 352 -1.54 21.44 6.97
C VAL A 352 -1.28 22.25 5.70
N ARG A 353 -0.54 21.72 4.71
CA ARG A 353 -0.35 22.38 3.40
C ARG A 353 -1.67 22.61 2.64
N ARG A 354 -2.72 21.81 2.92
CA ARG A 354 -4.09 22.01 2.42
C ARG A 354 -4.96 22.88 3.34
N GLY A 355 -4.36 23.50 4.36
CA GLY A 355 -5.03 24.44 5.26
C GLY A 355 -5.81 23.77 6.39
N HIS A 356 -5.73 22.44 6.57
CA HIS A 356 -6.40 21.76 7.67
C HIS A 356 -5.61 21.91 8.98
N ARG A 357 -6.32 21.76 10.11
CA ARG A 357 -5.74 21.68 11.45
C ARG A 357 -5.64 20.22 11.85
N VAL A 358 -4.44 19.77 12.16
CA VAL A 358 -4.17 18.36 12.51
C VAL A 358 -3.92 18.23 14.00
N VAL A 359 -4.60 17.30 14.66
CA VAL A 359 -4.30 16.85 16.02
C VAL A 359 -3.75 15.45 15.91
N MET A 360 -2.48 15.27 16.29
CA MET A 360 -1.79 13.98 16.20
C MET A 360 -1.78 13.24 17.54
N THR A 361 -1.99 11.93 17.49
CA THR A 361 -1.85 11.01 18.63
C THR A 361 -1.01 9.78 18.22
N GLY A 362 -0.28 9.21 19.16
CA GLY A 362 0.62 8.07 18.90
C GLY A 362 -0.03 6.70 18.95
N ASP A 363 -1.27 6.61 19.44
CA ASP A 363 -2.01 5.36 19.61
C ASP A 363 -3.53 5.61 19.65
N GLY A 364 -4.31 4.52 19.65
CA GLY A 364 -5.77 4.57 19.66
C GLY A 364 -6.39 5.00 20.98
N GLU A 365 -5.72 4.84 22.11
CA GLU A 365 -6.25 5.23 23.43
C GLU A 365 -6.17 6.75 23.59
N ALA A 366 -5.01 7.34 23.29
CA ALA A 366 -4.82 8.79 23.24
C ALA A 366 -5.76 9.46 22.22
N ALA A 367 -6.05 8.78 21.10
CA ALA A 367 -7.03 9.26 20.13
C ALA A 367 -8.45 9.30 20.71
N LEU A 368 -8.86 8.26 21.44
CA LEU A 368 -10.16 8.23 22.12
C LEU A 368 -10.28 9.32 23.17
N GLU A 369 -9.25 9.53 24.01
CA GLU A 369 -9.24 10.60 25.02
C GLU A 369 -9.47 11.97 24.36
N ARG A 370 -8.77 12.26 23.26
CA ARG A 370 -8.98 13.52 22.51
C ARG A 370 -10.36 13.60 21.87
N ALA A 371 -10.88 12.48 21.37
CA ALA A 371 -12.20 12.43 20.75
C ALA A 371 -13.36 12.52 21.77
N GLU A 372 -13.12 12.30 23.06
CA GLU A 372 -14.08 12.54 24.13
C GLU A 372 -14.17 14.04 24.48
N ASP A 373 -13.03 14.76 24.45
CA ASP A 373 -12.93 16.16 24.88
C ASP A 373 -13.06 17.20 23.76
N GLU A 374 -12.73 16.84 22.51
CA GLU A 374 -12.64 17.77 21.38
C GLU A 374 -13.50 17.31 20.19
N GLU A 375 -14.19 18.24 19.50
CA GLU A 375 -14.89 17.94 18.24
C GLU A 375 -13.95 17.97 17.03
N PHE A 376 -14.09 16.97 16.15
CA PHE A 376 -13.35 16.83 14.91
C PHE A 376 -14.29 16.72 13.70
N ASP A 377 -13.82 17.21 12.56
CA ASP A 377 -14.52 17.12 11.28
C ASP A 377 -14.25 15.78 10.56
N LEU A 378 -13.10 15.18 10.86
CA LEU A 378 -12.63 13.91 10.28
C LEU A 378 -11.66 13.24 11.26
N MET A 379 -11.67 11.91 11.31
CA MET A 379 -10.68 11.12 12.03
C MET A 379 -9.93 10.19 11.08
N ILE A 380 -8.64 9.99 11.31
CA ILE A 380 -7.77 9.13 10.52
C ILE A 380 -7.03 8.21 11.48
N PHE A 381 -7.13 6.89 11.30
CA PHE A 381 -6.49 5.92 12.18
C PHE A 381 -5.61 4.96 11.41
N ASP A 382 -4.37 4.77 11.86
CA ASP A 382 -3.61 3.58 11.52
C ASP A 382 -4.17 2.34 12.23
N ILE A 383 -4.02 1.18 11.60
CA ILE A 383 -4.44 -0.10 12.19
C ILE A 383 -3.34 -0.65 13.09
N GLY A 384 -2.07 -0.52 12.69
CA GLY A 384 -0.95 -1.12 13.38
C GLY A 384 -0.33 -0.19 14.41
N MET A 385 -0.97 0.03 15.56
CA MET A 385 -0.44 0.89 16.63
C MET A 385 -0.27 0.12 17.96
N PRO A 386 0.73 0.47 18.80
CA PRO A 386 0.88 -0.07 20.15
C PRO A 386 -0.25 0.43 21.06
N VAL A 387 -0.42 -0.23 22.22
CA VAL A 387 -1.45 0.08 23.25
C VAL A 387 -2.89 -0.22 22.80
N MET A 388 -3.39 0.45 21.75
CA MET A 388 -4.70 0.20 21.17
C MET A 388 -4.68 0.40 19.66
N ASP A 389 -5.09 -0.63 18.92
CA ASP A 389 -5.20 -0.58 17.46
C ASP A 389 -6.37 0.30 16.99
N GLY A 390 -6.27 0.85 15.78
CA GLY A 390 -7.27 1.75 15.23
C GLY A 390 -8.65 1.12 15.05
N GLU A 391 -8.72 -0.20 14.83
CA GLU A 391 -10.00 -0.91 14.69
C GLU A 391 -10.76 -1.00 16.03
N THR A 392 -10.05 -1.27 17.11
CA THR A 392 -10.55 -1.32 18.48
C THR A 392 -10.94 0.06 18.96
N ALA A 393 -10.13 1.08 18.64
CA ALA A 393 -10.45 2.48 18.91
C ALA A 393 -11.76 2.88 18.20
N MET A 394 -11.88 2.60 16.91
CA MET A 394 -13.06 2.94 16.11
C MET A 394 -14.34 2.26 16.64
N ARG A 395 -14.28 0.96 16.96
CA ARG A 395 -15.41 0.24 17.55
C ARG A 395 -15.83 0.84 18.88
N THR A 396 -14.86 1.19 19.73
CA THR A 396 -15.11 1.79 21.04
C THR A 396 -15.80 3.15 20.87
N LEU A 397 -15.34 3.94 19.91
CA LEU A 397 -15.90 5.26 19.59
C LEU A 397 -17.34 5.16 19.07
N ARG A 398 -17.67 4.17 18.22
CA ARG A 398 -19.05 3.95 17.74
C ARG A 398 -19.99 3.28 18.76
N GLN A 399 -19.47 2.72 19.84
CA GLN A 399 -20.30 2.13 20.91
C GLN A 399 -20.66 3.14 22.00
N ARG A 400 -19.95 4.27 22.08
CA ARG A 400 -20.17 5.32 23.07
C ARG A 400 -20.84 6.53 22.42
N PRO A 401 -22.03 6.97 22.87
CA PRO A 401 -22.56 8.25 22.44
C PRO A 401 -21.64 9.37 22.95
N GLY A 402 -21.16 10.20 22.03
CA GLY A 402 -20.19 11.26 22.30
C GLY A 402 -20.02 12.20 21.10
N LEU A 403 -19.23 13.26 21.29
CA LEU A 403 -19.07 14.37 20.33
C LEU A 403 -18.70 13.90 18.91
N ASN A 404 -17.87 12.87 18.80
CA ASN A 404 -17.38 12.34 17.52
C ASN A 404 -18.05 11.05 17.08
N HIS A 405 -19.13 10.62 17.74
CA HIS A 405 -19.80 9.34 17.46
C HIS A 405 -20.19 9.17 15.97
N GLU A 406 -20.55 10.25 15.28
CA GLU A 406 -20.88 10.25 13.84
C GLU A 406 -19.83 10.91 12.96
N THR A 407 -18.69 11.33 13.53
CA THR A 407 -17.62 11.96 12.78
C THR A 407 -17.04 10.96 11.78
N PRO A 408 -16.91 11.31 10.49
CA PRO A 408 -16.37 10.40 9.48
C PRO A 408 -14.96 9.93 9.85
N ALA A 409 -14.66 8.66 9.59
CA ALA A 409 -13.36 8.09 9.87
C ALA A 409 -12.74 7.38 8.65
N ILE A 410 -11.45 7.64 8.41
CA ILE A 410 -10.64 6.96 7.40
C ILE A 410 -9.64 6.04 8.10
N VAL A 411 -9.56 4.79 7.65
CA VAL A 411 -8.50 3.88 8.09
C VAL A 411 -7.29 3.94 7.15
N LEU A 412 -6.08 4.04 7.69
CA LEU A 412 -4.83 3.87 6.96
C LEU A 412 -4.44 2.39 7.01
N THR A 413 -4.26 1.76 5.85
CA THR A 413 -3.92 0.32 5.77
C THR A 413 -2.87 0.05 4.71
N ALA A 414 -1.96 -0.89 4.96
CA ALA A 414 -0.97 -1.33 3.98
C ALA A 414 -1.55 -2.22 2.86
N ASN A 415 -2.77 -2.76 3.04
CA ASN A 415 -3.42 -3.62 2.05
C ASN A 415 -4.93 -3.40 2.02
N VAL A 416 -5.53 -3.48 0.83
CA VAL A 416 -6.97 -3.30 0.63
C VAL A 416 -7.49 -4.53 -0.11
N MET A 417 -7.64 -5.64 0.62
CA MET A 417 -8.39 -6.79 0.12
C MET A 417 -9.90 -6.58 0.36
N GLU A 418 -10.75 -7.20 -0.47
CA GLU A 418 -12.22 -7.14 -0.35
C GLU A 418 -12.72 -7.49 1.07
N ASN A 419 -12.03 -8.43 1.74
CA ASN A 419 -12.37 -8.88 3.08
C ASN A 419 -11.99 -7.85 4.16
N ASP A 420 -10.89 -7.12 3.97
CA ASP A 420 -10.43 -6.07 4.87
C ASP A 420 -11.38 -4.86 4.82
N LYS A 421 -11.86 -4.50 3.62
CA LYS A 421 -12.89 -3.45 3.46
C LYS A 421 -14.14 -3.74 4.29
N ARG A 422 -14.68 -4.96 4.22
CA ARG A 422 -15.88 -5.34 5.00
C ARG A 422 -15.62 -5.27 6.50
N ARG A 423 -14.44 -5.71 6.93
CA ARG A 423 -14.02 -5.69 8.33
C ARG A 423 -13.94 -4.25 8.87
N TYR A 424 -13.33 -3.31 8.13
CA TYR A 424 -13.23 -1.91 8.55
C TYR A 424 -14.58 -1.18 8.53
N LEU A 425 -15.41 -1.41 7.50
CA LEU A 425 -16.77 -0.87 7.47
C LEU A 425 -17.60 -1.39 8.66
N SER A 426 -17.45 -2.67 9.02
CA SER A 426 -18.13 -3.25 10.18
C SER A 426 -17.59 -2.72 11.52
N ALA A 427 -16.36 -2.21 11.55
CA ALA A 427 -15.78 -1.55 12.72
C ALA A 427 -16.24 -0.09 12.88
N GLY A 428 -16.86 0.49 11.84
CA GLY A 428 -17.42 1.84 11.87
C GLY A 428 -16.65 2.90 11.10
N PHE A 429 -15.67 2.50 10.27
CA PHE A 429 -14.98 3.40 9.34
C PHE A 429 -15.85 3.73 8.12
N ASP A 430 -15.66 4.92 7.58
CA ASP A 430 -16.41 5.46 6.44
C ASP A 430 -15.59 5.48 5.15
N GLY A 431 -14.26 5.42 5.28
CA GLY A 431 -13.32 5.33 4.17
C GLY A 431 -12.03 4.61 4.55
N PHE A 432 -11.17 4.40 3.56
CA PHE A 432 -9.84 3.81 3.75
C PHE A 432 -8.85 4.48 2.80
N ALA A 433 -7.58 4.52 3.20
CA ALA A 433 -6.48 4.96 2.37
C ALA A 433 -5.32 3.95 2.48
N THR A 434 -4.65 3.68 1.35
CA THR A 434 -3.52 2.76 1.32
C THR A 434 -2.26 3.43 1.83
N LYS A 435 -1.38 2.65 2.48
CA LYS A 435 0.02 3.00 2.70
C LYS A 435 0.88 2.35 1.58
N PRO A 436 1.75 3.09 0.86
CA PRO A 436 2.01 4.53 1.00
C PRO A 436 0.82 5.37 0.53
N ILE A 437 0.67 6.54 1.15
CA ILE A 437 -0.42 7.47 0.88
C ILE A 437 -0.28 8.01 -0.55
N ASP A 438 -1.18 7.55 -1.42
CA ASP A 438 -1.38 8.19 -2.71
C ASP A 438 -2.17 9.48 -2.50
N ARG A 439 -1.50 10.63 -2.72
CA ARG A 439 -2.02 11.95 -2.34
C ARG A 439 -3.37 12.25 -2.99
N ILE A 440 -3.55 11.85 -4.25
CA ILE A 440 -4.76 12.12 -5.03
C ILE A 440 -5.93 11.37 -4.39
N THR A 441 -5.83 10.04 -4.30
CA THR A 441 -6.92 9.21 -3.75
C THR A 441 -7.20 9.46 -2.27
N PHE A 442 -6.18 9.89 -1.51
CA PHE A 442 -6.32 10.28 -0.11
C PHE A 442 -7.17 11.54 0.06
N PHE A 443 -6.87 12.62 -0.67
CA PHE A 443 -7.65 13.86 -0.59
C PHE A 443 -9.05 13.69 -1.18
N GLU A 444 -9.21 12.91 -2.26
CA GLU A 444 -10.54 12.56 -2.78
C GLU A 444 -11.42 11.88 -1.71
N SER A 445 -10.84 11.00 -0.90
CA SER A 445 -11.54 10.30 0.18
C SER A 445 -11.96 11.27 1.31
N ILE A 446 -11.06 12.18 1.69
CA ILE A 446 -11.34 13.24 2.68
C ILE A 446 -12.49 14.13 2.21
N GLU A 447 -12.42 14.60 0.96
CA GLU A 447 -13.44 15.46 0.39
C GLU A 447 -14.80 14.78 0.31
N LYS A 448 -14.84 13.53 -0.19
CA LYS A 448 -16.08 12.78 -0.32
C LYS A 448 -16.81 12.61 1.01
N LEU A 449 -16.06 12.33 2.08
CA LEU A 449 -16.63 12.10 3.41
C LEU A 449 -17.07 13.38 4.10
N THR A 450 -16.33 14.47 3.91
CA THR A 450 -16.60 15.75 4.58
C THR A 450 -17.64 16.61 3.86
N ARG A 451 -17.83 16.39 2.54
CA ARG A 451 -18.89 17.01 1.72
C ARG A 451 -20.30 16.52 2.09
N ARG A 452 -20.43 15.32 2.66
CA ARG A 452 -21.72 14.73 3.08
C ARG A 452 -22.31 15.36 4.35
N ARG A 453 -21.50 16.06 5.14
CA ARG A 453 -21.91 16.77 6.38
C ARG A 453 -22.20 18.26 6.15
N LEU A 454 -21.88 18.77 4.96
CA LEU A 454 -21.97 20.19 4.59
C LEU A 454 -23.40 20.66 4.23
N THR A 455 -24.38 19.77 4.18
CA THR A 455 -25.78 20.14 3.91
C THR A 455 -26.57 20.62 5.14
N ASP A 456 -26.02 20.51 6.36
CA ASP A 456 -26.82 20.71 7.60
C ASP A 456 -26.20 21.61 8.70
N ALA A 457 -25.16 22.42 8.43
CA ALA A 457 -24.58 23.30 9.47
C ALA A 457 -24.52 24.78 9.07
N PRO A 458 -24.95 25.73 9.93
CA PRO A 458 -24.89 27.16 9.65
C PRO A 458 -23.47 27.71 9.81
N ALA A 459 -23.10 28.63 8.91
CA ALA A 459 -21.82 29.33 8.92
C ALA A 459 -21.81 30.51 9.90
N ASP A 460 -20.71 30.68 10.64
CA ASP A 460 -20.34 31.94 11.33
C ASP A 460 -18.79 32.10 11.32
N PRO A 461 -18.21 33.27 11.62
CA PRO A 461 -17.43 34.03 10.65
C PRO A 461 -15.92 34.03 10.92
N SER A 462 -15.19 34.45 9.89
CA SER A 462 -13.72 34.51 9.78
C SER A 462 -12.98 35.29 10.90
N PRO A 463 -11.67 35.02 11.06
CA PRO A 463 -10.70 36.12 11.11
C PRO A 463 -9.44 35.93 10.22
N GLU A 464 -8.70 37.04 10.12
CA GLU A 464 -7.73 37.54 9.11
C GLU A 464 -6.41 36.76 8.84
N PRO A 465 -5.76 37.02 7.68
CA PRO A 465 -4.51 36.38 7.26
C PRO A 465 -3.24 37.05 7.82
N VAL A 466 -2.28 36.26 8.28
CA VAL A 466 -0.93 36.72 8.66
C VAL A 466 0.06 36.39 7.52
N ALA A 467 0.71 37.43 7.00
CA ALA A 467 1.81 37.37 6.02
C ALA A 467 3.18 37.10 6.70
N PRO A 468 4.20 36.60 5.97
CA PRO A 468 5.46 36.12 6.56
C PRO A 468 6.49 37.24 6.74
N PRO A 469 7.47 37.11 7.67
CA PRO A 469 8.69 37.92 7.61
C PRO A 469 9.98 37.12 7.41
N SER A 470 10.94 37.90 6.92
CA SER A 470 12.27 37.66 6.36
C SER A 470 13.38 37.41 7.40
N GLN A 471 14.49 36.87 6.90
CA GLN A 471 15.80 36.61 7.53
C GLN A 471 16.36 37.74 8.43
N ALA A 472 17.02 37.35 9.53
CA ALA A 472 18.17 38.05 10.12
C ALA A 472 19.09 37.07 10.88
N VAL A 473 20.40 37.24 10.70
CA VAL A 473 21.50 36.49 11.33
C VAL A 473 21.87 37.10 12.68
N VAL A 474 22.04 36.30 13.75
CA VAL A 474 22.93 36.59 14.89
C VAL A 474 23.46 35.28 15.50
N GLU A 475 24.76 35.22 15.78
CA GLU A 475 25.51 34.20 16.56
C GLU A 475 26.42 34.98 17.54
N PRO A 476 27.09 34.37 18.54
CA PRO A 476 26.63 33.61 19.71
C PRO A 476 27.04 34.29 21.04
N LEU A 477 26.43 33.89 22.16
CA LEU A 477 26.99 34.10 23.50
C LEU A 477 26.82 32.83 24.34
N ALA A 478 27.92 32.10 24.53
CA ALA A 478 28.01 30.98 25.45
C ALA A 478 28.45 31.46 26.85
N SER A 479 27.83 30.90 27.90
CA SER A 479 28.40 30.59 29.24
C SER A 479 27.26 30.15 30.19
N PRO A 480 27.52 29.38 31.26
CA PRO A 480 27.91 27.97 31.25
C PRO A 480 27.01 27.18 32.23
N ASN A 481 26.09 26.35 31.72
CA ASN A 481 25.45 25.29 32.53
C ASN A 481 24.80 24.20 31.63
N ASP A 482 25.41 23.89 30.49
CA ASP A 482 24.73 23.26 29.35
C ASP A 482 24.70 21.72 29.33
N ASP A 483 25.14 21.03 30.37
CA ASP A 483 25.14 19.55 30.34
C ASP A 483 23.86 18.91 30.90
N VAL A 484 22.83 19.69 31.24
CA VAL A 484 21.57 19.16 31.82
C VAL A 484 20.42 19.20 30.82
N LEU A 485 20.39 20.20 29.94
CA LEU A 485 19.31 20.46 28.99
C LEU A 485 19.84 20.46 27.56
N ASP A 486 19.11 19.84 26.64
CA ASP A 486 19.31 20.05 25.21
C ASP A 486 18.54 21.30 24.78
N LEU A 487 19.26 22.42 24.74
CA LEU A 487 18.67 23.72 24.42
C LEU A 487 18.17 23.79 22.97
N ALA A 488 18.80 23.07 22.03
CA ALA A 488 18.36 23.07 20.65
C ALA A 488 16.97 22.44 20.50
N ILE A 489 16.75 21.31 21.19
CA ILE A 489 15.43 20.66 21.25
C ILE A 489 14.40 21.58 21.93
N ILE A 490 14.76 22.20 23.06
CA ILE A 490 13.83 23.09 23.79
C ILE A 490 13.46 24.32 22.94
N GLU A 491 14.44 24.98 22.32
CA GLU A 491 14.22 26.15 21.46
C GLU A 491 13.38 25.80 20.22
N GLN A 492 13.64 24.65 19.60
CA GLN A 492 12.86 24.15 18.46
C GLN A 492 11.39 23.86 18.85
N ILE A 493 11.17 23.19 19.99
CA ILE A 493 9.81 22.88 20.47
C ILE A 493 9.08 24.17 20.85
N VAL A 494 9.74 25.10 21.53
CA VAL A 494 9.15 26.40 21.90
C VAL A 494 8.82 27.23 20.65
N ALA A 495 9.70 27.28 19.66
CA ALA A 495 9.46 27.99 18.40
C ALA A 495 8.28 27.40 17.61
N THR A 496 8.08 26.08 17.68
CA THR A 496 7.06 25.37 16.89
C THR A 496 5.70 25.32 17.58
N THR A 497 5.67 25.21 18.91
CA THR A 497 4.43 24.95 19.69
C THR A 497 4.02 26.09 20.61
N GLY A 498 4.91 27.07 20.83
CA GLY A 498 4.70 28.20 21.72
C GLY A 498 4.89 27.88 23.20
N GLU A 499 5.45 28.83 23.97
CA GLU A 499 5.79 28.62 25.39
C GLU A 499 4.59 28.21 26.26
N ALA A 500 3.38 28.68 25.93
CA ALA A 500 2.16 28.34 26.67
C ALA A 500 1.79 26.84 26.60
N TRP A 501 2.21 26.15 25.54
CA TRP A 501 2.00 24.70 25.39
C TRP A 501 3.10 23.89 26.07
N VAL A 502 4.33 24.39 26.00
CA VAL A 502 5.56 23.72 26.48
C VAL A 502 5.63 23.72 28.00
N ARG A 503 5.40 24.87 28.66
CA ARG A 503 5.53 25.01 30.13
C ARG A 503 4.78 23.94 30.94
N PRO A 504 3.46 23.71 30.76
CA PRO A 504 2.73 22.70 31.55
C PRO A 504 3.12 21.24 31.22
N ARG A 505 3.81 21.00 30.11
CA ARG A 505 4.31 19.66 29.74
C ARG A 505 5.71 19.40 30.27
N MET A 506 6.59 20.41 30.29
CA MET A 506 7.87 20.32 30.99
C MET A 506 7.68 20.13 32.50
N GLN A 507 6.69 20.81 33.09
CA GLN A 507 6.28 20.56 34.48
C GLN A 507 5.88 19.11 34.73
N ARG A 508 5.08 18.52 33.82
CA ARG A 508 4.66 17.12 33.91
C ARG A 508 5.82 16.15 33.72
N ALA A 509 6.76 16.43 32.81
CA ALA A 509 7.94 15.61 32.60
C ALA A 509 8.85 15.58 33.84
N LEU A 510 9.05 16.73 34.50
CA LEU A 510 9.77 16.78 35.79
C LEU A 510 9.01 16.08 36.92
N ALA A 511 7.69 16.26 37.01
CA ALA A 511 6.87 15.57 38.00
C ALA A 511 6.90 14.04 37.80
N ALA A 512 6.96 13.57 36.55
CA ALA A 512 7.12 12.15 36.24
C ALA A 512 8.49 11.60 36.68
N ALA A 513 9.56 12.40 36.55
CA ALA A 513 10.88 12.04 37.08
C ALA A 513 10.88 11.95 38.62
N GLU A 514 10.17 12.85 39.31
CA GLU A 514 9.99 12.84 40.77
C GLU A 514 9.14 11.65 41.26
N ALA A 515 8.09 11.30 40.52
CA ALA A 515 7.28 10.12 40.80
C ALA A 515 8.12 8.84 40.62
N PHE A 516 8.88 8.73 39.53
CA PHE A 516 9.79 7.62 39.30
C PHE A 516 10.80 7.42 40.44
N LEU A 517 11.37 8.51 40.97
CA LEU A 517 12.28 8.46 42.13
C LEU A 517 11.65 7.86 43.39
N THR A 518 10.34 8.01 43.55
CA THR A 518 9.59 7.50 44.71
C THR A 518 9.26 6.02 44.51
N ASP A 519 8.79 5.67 43.32
CA ASP A 519 8.32 4.33 43.01
C ASP A 519 9.48 3.34 42.82
N ALA A 520 10.55 3.75 42.11
CA ALA A 520 11.67 2.88 41.75
C ALA A 520 12.49 2.36 42.95
N VAL A 521 12.41 3.02 44.10
CA VAL A 521 13.06 2.54 45.35
C VAL A 521 12.31 1.35 45.96
N THR A 522 11.02 1.21 45.63
CA THR A 522 10.15 0.14 46.14
C THR A 522 9.99 -1.03 45.18
N LEU A 523 10.38 -0.86 43.91
CA LEU A 523 10.33 -1.89 42.89
C LEU A 523 11.45 -2.92 43.09
N THR A 524 11.07 -4.18 43.31
CA THR A 524 11.98 -5.32 43.37
C THR A 524 12.03 -6.13 42.07
N ASP A 525 11.10 -5.89 41.15
CA ASP A 525 11.04 -6.54 39.83
C ASP A 525 11.85 -5.75 38.80
N GLU A 526 12.86 -6.41 38.24
CA GLU A 526 13.77 -5.86 37.23
C GLU A 526 13.03 -5.40 35.96
N GLU A 527 12.07 -6.17 35.47
CA GLU A 527 11.36 -5.88 34.21
C GLU A 527 10.32 -4.76 34.38
N GLU A 528 9.78 -4.59 35.59
CA GLU A 528 8.94 -3.45 35.92
C GLU A 528 9.76 -2.15 36.06
N LEU A 529 10.94 -2.24 36.68
CA LEU A 529 11.87 -1.11 36.78
C LEU A 529 12.36 -0.65 35.40
N LYS A 530 12.70 -1.59 34.50
CA LYS A 530 13.10 -1.26 33.12
C LYS A 530 11.99 -0.55 32.36
N ARG A 531 10.74 -1.04 32.45
CA ARG A 531 9.58 -0.39 31.81
C ARG A 531 9.32 1.00 32.36
N ALA A 532 9.43 1.19 33.67
CA ALA A 532 9.27 2.51 34.29
C ALA A 532 10.39 3.48 33.85
N ALA A 533 11.64 3.00 33.78
CA ALA A 533 12.77 3.78 33.28
C ALA A 533 12.63 4.14 31.80
N HIS A 534 12.19 3.21 30.95
CA HIS A 534 11.94 3.43 29.52
C HIS A 534 10.92 4.55 29.26
N LYS A 535 9.82 4.55 30.03
CA LYS A 535 8.82 5.64 29.96
C LYS A 535 9.41 7.00 30.32
N LEU A 536 10.32 7.03 31.31
CA LEU A 536 11.02 8.26 31.71
C LEU A 536 12.01 8.74 30.63
N VAL A 537 12.70 7.82 29.94
CA VAL A 537 13.59 8.15 28.80
C VAL A 537 12.82 8.88 27.70
N GLY A 538 11.68 8.32 27.27
CA GLY A 538 10.86 8.91 26.23
C GLY A 538 10.33 10.29 26.62
N SER A 539 9.79 10.41 27.83
CA SER A 539 9.29 11.69 28.34
C SER A 539 10.39 12.75 28.47
N ALA A 540 11.57 12.40 29.01
CA ALA A 540 12.67 13.33 29.21
C ALA A 540 13.32 13.80 27.90
N ARG A 541 13.54 12.91 26.92
CA ARG A 541 14.11 13.28 25.61
C ARG A 541 13.21 14.22 24.82
N ASN A 542 11.91 13.95 24.83
CA ASN A 542 10.92 14.75 24.10
C ASN A 542 10.83 16.21 24.56
N PHE A 543 11.34 16.54 25.75
CA PHE A 543 11.34 17.90 26.28
C PHE A 543 12.76 18.44 26.56
N GLY A 544 13.78 17.83 25.95
CA GLY A 544 15.17 18.28 26.06
C GLY A 544 15.78 18.17 27.45
N LEU A 545 15.27 17.28 28.32
CA LEU A 545 15.84 16.98 29.64
C LEU A 545 16.97 15.94 29.50
N ALA A 546 18.02 16.30 28.75
CA ALA A 546 19.05 15.38 28.27
C ALA A 546 19.69 14.52 29.38
N ALA A 547 20.14 15.15 30.47
CA ALA A 547 20.80 14.41 31.55
C ALA A 547 19.86 13.46 32.30
N LEU A 548 18.57 13.80 32.41
CA LEU A 548 17.57 12.92 33.01
C LEU A 548 17.27 11.72 32.11
N ALA A 549 17.17 11.94 30.81
CA ALA A 549 17.01 10.87 29.84
C ALA A 549 18.18 9.88 29.85
N ASP A 550 19.41 10.40 29.91
CA ASP A 550 20.60 9.55 29.90
C ASP A 550 20.74 8.73 31.18
N GLU A 551 20.43 9.32 32.35
CA GLU A 551 20.45 8.56 33.59
C GLU A 551 19.31 7.53 33.66
N ALA A 552 18.12 7.86 33.13
CA ALA A 552 17.01 6.91 33.01
C ALA A 552 17.36 5.73 32.07
N ALA A 553 18.01 6.01 30.94
CA ALA A 553 18.44 4.97 29.99
C ALA A 553 19.50 4.04 30.59
N ARG A 554 20.37 4.57 31.47
CA ARG A 554 21.33 3.72 32.21
C ARG A 554 20.65 2.82 33.23
N ILE A 555 19.56 3.26 33.85
CA ILE A 555 18.77 2.46 34.79
C ILE A 555 17.98 1.39 34.02
N GLU A 556 17.39 1.74 32.88
CA GLU A 556 16.72 0.81 31.97
C GLU A 556 17.67 -0.30 31.49
N HIS A 557 18.86 0.05 31.03
CA HIS A 557 19.81 -0.96 30.54
C HIS A 557 20.33 -1.87 31.67
N ARG A 558 20.49 -1.33 32.88
CA ARG A 558 21.04 -2.10 34.03
C ARG A 558 19.99 -2.90 34.79
N GLY A 559 18.72 -2.51 34.73
CA GLY A 559 17.64 -3.17 35.48
C GLY A 559 17.78 -3.06 37.00
N GLN A 560 18.59 -2.12 37.50
CA GLN A 560 18.89 -1.95 38.92
C GLN A 560 18.88 -0.48 39.29
N PHE A 561 18.38 -0.16 40.50
CA PHE A 561 18.28 1.20 40.99
C PHE A 561 18.92 1.37 42.38
N PRO A 562 20.27 1.37 42.47
CA PRO A 562 20.98 1.51 43.73
C PRO A 562 20.81 2.92 44.33
N ALA A 563 21.03 3.05 45.64
CA ALA A 563 20.91 4.33 46.37
C ALA A 563 21.76 5.48 45.77
N ALA A 564 22.88 5.15 45.13
CA ALA A 564 23.73 6.11 44.42
C ALA A 564 23.06 6.69 43.17
N ASP A 565 22.33 5.87 42.40
CA ASP A 565 21.60 6.29 41.20
C ASP A 565 20.34 7.08 41.61
N ALA A 566 19.69 6.71 42.72
CA ALA A 566 18.62 7.52 43.31
C ALA A 566 19.09 8.91 43.77
N ALA A 567 20.28 9.01 44.39
CA ALA A 567 20.85 10.30 44.78
C ALA A 567 21.22 11.16 43.55
N ARG A 568 21.80 10.53 42.51
CA ARG A 568 22.15 11.19 41.25
C ARG A 568 20.93 11.69 40.51
N MET A 569 19.90 10.86 40.37
CA MET A 569 18.64 11.21 39.71
C MET A 569 17.93 12.36 40.45
N ARG A 570 17.91 12.37 41.79
CA ARG A 570 17.41 13.52 42.58
C ARG A 570 18.17 14.82 42.27
N GLN A 571 19.50 14.75 42.19
CA GLN A 571 20.31 15.92 41.86
C GLN A 571 20.03 16.43 40.45
N LEU A 572 19.87 15.53 39.48
CA LEU A 572 19.56 15.88 38.09
C LEU A 572 18.17 16.52 37.95
N VAL A 573 17.17 16.05 38.70
CA VAL A 573 15.84 16.66 38.73
C VAL A 573 15.92 18.08 39.28
N GLN A 574 16.63 18.29 40.39
CA GLN A 574 16.83 19.61 41.00
C GLN A 574 17.56 20.57 40.05
N ASN A 575 18.63 20.10 39.40
CA ASN A 575 19.40 20.90 38.45
C ASN A 575 18.57 21.25 37.20
N SER A 576 17.78 20.30 36.68
CA SER A 576 16.90 20.52 35.53
C SER A 576 15.81 21.53 35.86
N ARG A 577 15.20 21.43 37.05
CA ARG A 577 14.21 22.39 37.55
C ARG A 577 14.82 23.79 37.65
N ALA A 578 15.97 23.93 38.29
CA ALA A 578 16.66 25.21 38.41
C ALA A 578 17.03 25.83 37.04
N ALA A 579 17.49 25.01 36.10
CA ALA A 579 17.86 25.44 34.76
C ALA A 579 16.66 25.90 33.92
N LEU A 580 15.49 25.27 34.12
CA LEU A 580 14.24 25.65 33.44
C LEU A 580 13.57 26.87 34.09
N THR A 581 13.62 27.01 35.41
CA THR A 581 13.15 28.22 36.12
C THR A 581 13.99 29.44 35.74
N ALA A 582 15.31 29.29 35.61
CA ALA A 582 16.19 30.37 35.16
C ALA A 582 15.90 30.87 33.74
N ARG A 583 15.16 30.09 32.94
CA ARG A 583 14.76 30.39 31.55
C ARG A 583 13.27 30.75 31.42
N ASP A 584 12.58 31.04 32.54
CA ASP A 584 11.13 31.30 32.60
C ASP A 584 10.24 30.16 32.05
N LEU A 585 10.79 28.96 31.85
CA LEU A 585 10.04 27.78 31.37
C LEU A 585 9.33 27.04 32.51
N LEU A 586 9.60 27.42 33.76
CA LEU A 586 8.87 27.01 34.95
C LEU A 586 8.57 28.25 35.81
N PRO A 587 7.40 28.31 36.47
CA PRO A 587 7.15 29.34 37.46
C PRO A 587 8.21 29.24 38.56
N ALA A 588 8.71 30.39 39.03
CA ALA A 588 9.54 30.43 40.22
C ALA A 588 8.76 29.82 41.39
N ASP A 589 9.32 28.81 42.06
CA ASP A 589 8.64 28.13 43.17
C ASP A 589 8.13 29.16 44.19
N ALA A 590 6.81 29.21 44.39
CA ALA A 590 6.17 30.05 45.39
C ALA A 590 6.72 29.79 46.81
N ASP A 591 7.25 28.58 47.05
CA ASP A 591 7.84 28.18 48.33
C ASP A 591 9.19 28.87 48.61
N HIS A 592 9.93 29.30 47.58
CA HIS A 592 11.19 30.01 47.74
C HIS A 592 10.98 31.51 48.06
N GLN A 593 9.89 32.10 47.57
CA GLN A 593 9.45 33.44 47.96
C GLN A 593 8.86 33.45 49.37
N GLN A 594 8.07 32.43 49.75
CA GLN A 594 7.55 32.29 51.12
C GLN A 594 8.66 32.03 52.15
N ARG A 595 9.65 31.19 51.85
CA ARG A 595 10.83 30.99 52.73
C ARG A 595 11.73 32.21 52.81
N ARG A 596 11.98 32.93 51.71
CA ARG A 596 12.71 34.21 51.76
C ARG A 596 11.95 35.31 52.50
N SER A 597 10.62 35.37 52.39
CA SER A 597 9.81 36.30 53.18
C SER A 597 9.67 35.88 54.65
N ALA A 598 9.77 34.58 54.97
CA ALA A 598 9.78 34.08 56.35
C ALA A 598 11.15 34.25 57.02
N GLU A 599 12.25 34.07 56.29
CA GLU A 599 13.62 34.34 56.77
C GLU A 599 13.91 35.84 56.90
N ALA A 600 13.35 36.67 56.01
CA ALA A 600 13.39 38.14 56.12
C ALA A 600 12.44 38.71 57.18
N ALA A 601 11.48 37.92 57.69
CA ALA A 601 10.60 38.29 58.80
C ALA A 601 11.08 37.73 60.16
N SER A 602 12.11 36.88 60.17
CA SER A 602 12.73 36.31 61.38
C SER A 602 14.17 36.79 61.62
N SER A 603 14.67 37.73 60.81
CA SER A 603 15.85 38.56 61.06
C SER A 603 15.41 40.01 61.25
#